data_AF-A0A943QG78-F1
#
_entry.id   AF-A0A943QG78-F1
#
_cell.length_a   1.000
_cell.length_b   1.000
_cell.length_c   1.000
_cell.angle_alpha   90.00
_cell.angle_beta   90.00
_cell.angle_gamma   90.00
#
_symmetry.space_group_name_H-M   'P 1'
#
loop_
_entity.id
_entity.type
_entity.pdbx_description
1 polymer ?
#
loop_
_entity_poly.entity_id
_entity_poly.type
_entity_poly.pdbx_seq_one_letter_code
_entity_poly.pdbx_strand_id
1 'polypeptide(L)'
;MGLKLPFPKWLANTSIEVWFEGTNTDGDYEEKKIFDGNCIYTDKTRQVLNAERQLITLSGKAVIEGSIYDGPFEGYIKVNGIKKKIYSIERPLNPEGSIFSTELSLM
;
A
#
# COMPACT_ATOMS: atom_id res chain seq x y z
N MET A 1 13.82 20.95 14.92
CA MET A 1 13.05 19.72 15.20
C MET A 1 11.87 19.74 14.25
N GLY A 2 11.84 18.85 13.26
CA GLY A 2 10.70 18.75 12.36
C GLY A 2 9.47 18.20 13.10
N LEU A 3 8.29 18.46 12.55
CA LEU A 3 7.02 18.02 13.13
C LEU A 3 6.63 16.64 12.57
N LYS A 4 6.43 15.66 13.46
CA LYS A 4 5.82 14.38 13.13
C LYS A 4 4.33 14.47 13.33
N LEU A 5 3.55 14.27 12.27
CA LEU A 5 2.10 14.26 12.41
C LEU A 5 1.64 12.91 12.99
N PRO A 6 0.69 12.91 13.94
CA PRO A 6 0.14 11.67 14.46
C PRO A 6 -0.68 10.97 13.38
N PHE A 7 -0.46 9.67 13.20
CA PHE A 7 -1.29 8.85 12.33
C PHE A 7 -2.60 8.49 13.05
N PRO A 8 -3.77 8.58 12.39
CA PRO A 8 -5.06 8.32 13.01
C PRO A 8 -5.33 6.81 13.18
N LYS A 9 -4.64 6.17 14.12
CA LYS A 9 -4.74 4.72 14.39
C LYS A 9 -6.17 4.25 14.71
N TRP A 10 -7.02 5.12 15.23
CA TRP A 10 -8.42 4.81 15.52
C TRP A 10 -9.26 4.53 14.26
N LEU A 11 -8.82 4.99 13.08
CA LEU A 11 -9.44 4.63 11.80
C LEU A 11 -8.85 3.33 11.21
N ALA A 12 -7.69 2.88 11.70
CA ALA A 12 -7.03 1.66 11.24
C ALA A 12 -7.64 0.44 11.94
N ASN A 13 -8.84 0.06 11.51
CA ASN A 13 -9.64 -1.02 12.10
C ASN A 13 -9.79 -2.23 11.17
N THR A 14 -9.24 -2.18 9.96
CA THR A 14 -9.35 -3.26 8.98
C THR A 14 -8.05 -4.06 8.94
N SER A 15 -8.11 -5.34 9.32
CA SER A 15 -6.96 -6.24 9.26
C SER A 15 -6.61 -6.58 7.81
N ILE A 16 -5.34 -6.44 7.47
CA ILE A 16 -4.79 -6.75 6.15
C ILE A 16 -3.45 -7.47 6.27
N GLU A 17 -3.13 -8.24 5.24
CA GLU A 17 -1.79 -8.73 5.00
C GLU A 17 -1.27 -8.14 3.70
N VAL A 18 -0.04 -7.64 3.69
CA VAL A 18 0.63 -7.17 2.47
C VAL A 18 1.73 -8.15 2.11
N TRP A 19 1.69 -8.59 0.85
CA TRP A 19 2.60 -9.58 0.29
C TRP A 19 3.35 -8.94 -0.87
N PHE A 20 4.67 -8.97 -0.79
CA PHE A 20 5.56 -8.65 -1.90
C PHE A 20 5.58 -9.84 -2.87
N GLU A 21 5.46 -9.56 -4.16
CA GLU A 21 5.71 -10.51 -5.26
C GLU A 21 6.74 -9.86 -6.18
N GLY A 22 7.91 -10.47 -6.31
CA GLY A 22 8.95 -9.93 -7.18
C GLY A 22 9.99 -10.98 -7.55
N THR A 23 10.99 -10.55 -8.31
CA THR A 23 12.14 -11.38 -8.66
C THR A 23 13.33 -10.93 -7.83
N ASN A 24 14.00 -11.86 -7.15
CA ASN A 24 15.21 -11.55 -6.40
C ASN A 24 16.40 -11.32 -7.36
N THR A 25 17.56 -10.94 -6.82
CA THR A 25 18.77 -10.67 -7.61
C THR A 25 19.29 -11.91 -8.37
N ASP A 26 18.93 -13.11 -7.93
CA ASP A 26 19.30 -14.39 -8.55
C ASP A 26 18.31 -14.84 -9.65
N GLY A 27 17.21 -14.10 -9.87
CA GLY A 27 16.23 -14.42 -10.89
C GLY A 27 15.09 -15.33 -10.41
N ASP A 28 15.08 -15.71 -9.13
CA ASP A 28 14.01 -16.51 -8.53
C ASP A 28 12.82 -15.64 -8.14
N TYR A 29 11.62 -16.22 -8.27
CA TYR A 29 10.40 -15.60 -7.79
C TYR A 29 10.37 -15.65 -6.26
N GLU A 30 10.27 -14.48 -5.63
CA GLU A 30 10.12 -14.31 -4.20
C GLU A 30 8.71 -13.80 -3.87
N GLU A 31 7.99 -14.55 -3.04
CA GLU A 31 6.75 -14.11 -2.41
C GLU A 31 6.98 -14.01 -0.90
N LYS A 32 6.78 -12.81 -0.34
CA LYS A 32 7.07 -12.56 1.08
C LYS A 32 6.00 -11.70 1.72
N LYS A 33 5.49 -12.15 2.88
CA LYS A 33 4.65 -11.30 3.74
C LYS A 33 5.50 -10.20 4.35
N ILE A 34 5.23 -8.96 3.98
CA ILE A 34 5.96 -7.78 4.46
C ILE A 34 5.23 -7.03 5.57
N PHE A 35 3.90 -7.18 5.66
CA PHE A 35 3.09 -6.53 6.68
C PHE A 35 1.90 -7.40 7.06
N ASP A 36 1.58 -7.40 8.35
CA ASP A 36 0.44 -8.06 8.95
C ASP A 36 -0.07 -7.16 10.07
N GLY A 37 -1.27 -6.61 9.90
CA GLY A 37 -1.84 -5.67 10.87
C GLY A 37 -3.02 -4.88 10.33
N ASN A 38 -3.39 -3.83 11.05
CA ASN A 38 -4.54 -3.02 10.68
C ASN A 38 -4.16 -1.85 9.77
N CYS A 39 -5.06 -1.50 8.87
CA CYS A 39 -4.97 -0.33 8.02
C CYS A 39 -6.30 0.44 7.99
N ILE A 40 -6.24 1.67 7.50
CA ILE A 40 -7.43 2.42 7.11
C ILE A 40 -7.80 1.96 5.70
N TYR A 41 -8.89 1.20 5.58
CA TYR A 41 -9.35 0.67 4.31
C TYR A 41 -10.51 1.52 3.77
N THR A 42 -10.44 1.88 2.49
CA THR A 42 -11.49 2.60 1.77
C THR A 42 -11.94 1.75 0.58
N ASP A 43 -13.14 1.17 0.69
CA ASP A 43 -13.79 0.42 -0.39
C ASP A 43 -14.54 1.38 -1.32
N LYS A 44 -13.77 2.15 -2.10
CA LYS A 44 -14.35 3.08 -3.07
C LYS A 44 -13.74 2.85 -4.44
N THR A 45 -14.59 2.40 -5.36
CA THR A 45 -14.20 2.26 -6.76
C THR A 45 -13.97 3.63 -7.39
N ARG A 46 -12.83 3.79 -8.08
CA ARG A 46 -12.52 4.98 -8.87
C ARG A 46 -11.85 4.60 -10.18
N GLN A 47 -12.10 5.37 -11.23
CA GLN A 47 -11.41 5.20 -12.51
C GLN A 47 -10.31 6.24 -12.64
N VAL A 48 -9.14 5.81 -13.09
CA VAL A 48 -7.97 6.66 -13.30
C VAL A 48 -7.40 6.40 -14.70
N LEU A 49 -6.91 7.44 -15.36
CA LEU A 49 -6.14 7.28 -16.60
C LEU A 49 -4.69 6.99 -16.22
N ASN A 50 -4.14 5.89 -16.73
CA ASN A 50 -2.71 5.60 -16.59
C ASN A 50 -1.87 6.46 -17.56
N ALA A 51 -0.54 6.33 -17.46
CA ALA A 51 0.40 7.03 -18.34
C ALA A 51 0.18 6.70 -19.84
N GLU A 52 -0.36 5.52 -20.16
CA GLU A 52 -0.69 5.06 -21.51
C GLU A 52 -2.08 5.51 -21.99
N ARG A 53 -2.76 6.39 -21.24
CA ARG A 53 -4.13 6.87 -21.51
C ARG A 53 -5.20 5.78 -21.52
N GLN A 54 -4.95 4.67 -20.82
CA GLN A 54 -5.92 3.62 -20.58
C GLN A 54 -6.70 3.91 -19.29
N LEU A 55 -8.00 3.65 -19.34
CA LEU A 55 -8.88 3.79 -18.19
C LEU A 55 -8.75 2.55 -17.29
N ILE A 56 -8.17 2.71 -16.11
CA ILE A 56 -8.01 1.64 -15.12
C ILE A 56 -9.03 1.85 -13.99
N THR A 57 -9.67 0.76 -13.58
CA THR A 57 -10.57 0.77 -12.42
C THR A 57 -9.80 0.31 -11.19
N LEU A 58 -9.76 1.15 -10.16
CA LEU A 58 -9.23 0.83 -8.85
C LEU A 58 -10.39 0.43 -7.95
N SER A 59 -10.25 -0.68 -7.23
CA SER A 59 -11.27 -1.24 -6.35
C SER A 59 -11.26 -0.65 -4.94
N GLY A 60 -10.17 -0.02 -4.52
CA GLY A 60 -10.08 0.59 -3.19
C GLY A 60 -8.70 1.16 -2.86
N LYS A 61 -8.55 1.58 -1.60
CA LYS A 61 -7.31 2.11 -1.04
C LYS A 61 -7.06 1.54 0.35
N ALA A 62 -5.83 1.15 0.66
CA ALA A 62 -5.40 0.79 2.01
C ALA A 62 -4.31 1.77 2.48
N VAL A 63 -4.43 2.32 3.68
CA VAL A 63 -3.45 3.26 4.25
C VAL A 63 -2.89 2.70 5.55
N ILE A 64 -1.58 2.53 5.58
CA ILE A 64 -0.83 1.94 6.70
C ILE A 64 0.09 3.00 7.28
N GLU A 65 0.27 3.01 8.60
CA GLU A 65 1.17 3.93 9.28
C GLU A 65 2.64 3.65 8.93
N GLY A 66 3.40 4.70 8.57
CA GLY A 66 4.83 4.59 8.30
C GLY A 66 5.19 3.86 6.99
N SER A 67 6.45 3.44 6.89
CA SER A 67 6.96 2.62 5.77
C SER A 67 6.83 1.14 6.10
N ILE A 68 6.26 0.37 5.19
CA ILE A 68 6.22 -1.11 5.27
C ILE A 68 7.29 -1.80 4.42
N TYR A 69 7.94 -1.04 3.52
CA TYR A 69 8.92 -1.57 2.58
C TYR A 69 9.74 -0.43 2.00
N ASP A 70 11.04 -0.66 1.83
CA ASP A 70 11.98 0.32 1.27
C ASP A 70 12.39 -0.12 -0.14
N GLY A 71 11.91 0.60 -1.16
CA GLY A 71 12.24 0.35 -2.57
C GLY A 71 11.04 0.22 -3.51
N PRO A 72 11.28 -0.17 -4.78
CA PRO A 72 10.24 -0.58 -5.71
C PRO A 72 9.52 -1.80 -5.14
N PHE A 73 8.20 -1.78 -5.20
CA PHE A 73 7.38 -2.83 -4.64
C PHE A 73 6.32 -3.21 -5.67
N GLU A 74 6.21 -4.52 -5.89
CA GLU A 74 5.10 -5.14 -6.59
C GLU A 74 4.52 -6.23 -5.68
N GLY A 75 3.22 -6.46 -5.78
CA GLY A 75 2.56 -7.43 -4.93
C GLY A 75 1.07 -7.20 -4.78
N TYR A 76 0.53 -7.74 -3.69
CA TYR A 76 -0.89 -7.75 -3.41
C TYR A 76 -1.17 -7.60 -1.92
N ILE A 77 -2.42 -7.25 -1.61
CA ILE A 77 -2.93 -7.37 -0.25
C ILE A 77 -3.95 -8.49 -0.16
N LYS A 78 -4.09 -9.05 1.03
CA LYS A 78 -5.26 -9.82 1.45
C LYS A 78 -6.05 -8.99 2.43
N VAL A 79 -7.29 -8.66 2.08
CA VAL A 79 -8.24 -7.96 2.94
C VAL A 79 -9.53 -8.76 3.00
N ASN A 80 -10.00 -9.11 4.19
CA ASN A 80 -11.19 -9.94 4.40
C ASN A 80 -11.20 -11.25 3.57
N GLY A 81 -10.02 -11.89 3.41
CA GLY A 81 -9.86 -13.11 2.61
C GLY A 81 -9.81 -12.90 1.09
N ILE A 82 -9.91 -11.65 0.60
CA ILE A 82 -9.86 -11.32 -0.83
C ILE A 82 -8.45 -10.85 -1.19
N LYS A 83 -7.83 -11.51 -2.17
CA LYS A 83 -6.56 -11.06 -2.78
C LYS A 83 -6.85 -9.91 -3.75
N LYS A 84 -6.27 -8.74 -3.48
CA LYS A 84 -6.34 -7.55 -4.35
C LYS A 84 -4.94 -7.14 -4.78
N LYS A 85 -4.72 -6.97 -6.09
CA LYS A 85 -3.42 -6.55 -6.61
C LYS A 85 -3.17 -5.09 -6.28
N ILE A 86 -1.94 -4.76 -5.91
CA ILE A 86 -1.53 -3.36 -5.71
C ILE A 86 -1.20 -2.77 -7.07
N TYR A 87 -1.87 -1.67 -7.41
CA TYR A 87 -1.60 -0.92 -8.64
C TYR A 87 -0.48 0.09 -8.44
N SER A 88 -0.55 0.86 -7.35
CA SER A 88 0.41 1.91 -7.05
C SER A 88 0.58 2.09 -5.57
N ILE A 89 1.74 2.63 -5.19
CA ILE A 89 2.12 2.92 -3.82
C ILE A 89 2.55 4.37 -3.72
N GLU A 90 2.00 5.05 -2.72
CA GLU A 90 2.37 6.42 -2.37
C GLU A 90 2.90 6.43 -0.93
N ARG A 91 4.00 7.16 -0.70
CA ARG A 91 4.64 7.29 0.61
C ARG A 91 4.72 8.77 0.98
N PRO A 92 3.59 9.41 1.37
CA PRO A 92 3.62 10.80 1.81
C PRO A 92 4.60 10.97 2.97
N LEU A 93 5.35 12.07 2.94
CA LEU A 93 6.35 12.39 3.94
C LEU A 93 5.76 13.34 4.98
N ASN A 94 6.19 13.17 6.22
CA ASN A 94 6.03 14.16 7.28
C ASN A 94 6.83 15.43 6.93
N PRO A 95 6.47 16.59 7.52
CA PRO A 95 7.27 17.81 7.42
C PRO A 95 8.75 17.65 7.79
N GLU A 96 9.07 16.70 8.66
CA GLU A 96 10.43 16.35 9.07
C GLU A 96 11.19 15.42 8.11
N GLY A 97 10.54 14.93 7.06
CA GLY A 97 11.11 14.04 6.04
C GLY A 97 10.93 12.54 6.30
N SER A 98 10.39 12.13 7.46
CA SER A 98 10.06 10.73 7.74
C SER A 98 8.82 10.29 6.94
N ILE A 99 8.67 9.00 6.63
CA ILE A 99 7.46 8.51 5.94
C ILE A 99 6.27 8.55 6.90
N PHE A 100 5.21 9.26 6.51
CA PHE A 100 3.99 9.39 7.30
C PHE A 100 3.13 8.13 7.20
N SER A 101 2.89 7.67 5.98
CA SER A 101 2.09 6.47 5.72
C SER A 101 2.50 5.79 4.43
N THR A 102 2.17 4.52 4.30
CA THR A 102 2.18 3.79 3.03
C THR A 102 0.75 3.68 2.55
N GLU A 103 0.47 4.28 1.40
CA GLU A 103 -0.84 4.26 0.77
C GLU A 103 -0.82 3.34 -0.45
N LEU A 104 -1.68 2.33 -0.43
CA LEU A 104 -1.79 1.30 -1.48
C LEU A 104 -3.07 1.53 -2.26
N SER A 105 -2.97 1.79 -3.56
CA SER A 105 -4.13 1.76 -4.47
C SER A 105 -4.31 0.35 -5.01
N LEU A 106 -5.54 -0.15 -4.95
CA LEU A 106 -5.86 -1.55 -5.22
C LEU A 106 -6.65 -1.69 -6.51
N MET A 107 -6.41 -2.75 -7.28
CA MET A 107 -7.25 -3.19 -8.40
C MET A 107 -8.38 -4.12 -7.95
#